data_AF-A0AAW6KJ65-F1
#
_entry.id   AF-A0AAW6KJ65-F1
#
_cell.length_a   1.000
_cell.length_b   1.000
_cell.length_c   1.000
_cell.angle_alpha   90.00
_cell.angle_beta   90.00
_cell.angle_gamma   90.00
#
_symmetry.space_group_name_H-M   'P 1'
#
loop_
_entity.id
_entity.type
_entity.pdbx_description
1 polymer ?
#
loop_
_entity_poly.entity_id
_entity_poly.type
_entity_poly.pdbx_seq_one_letter_code
_entity_poly.pdbx_strand_id
1 'polypeptide(L)'
;PYLLQHAHNPVDWYPWGEEAFEKAKHENKPVLVSIGYSTCHWCHVMAHESFEDEEVAKLLNEKFVSIKVDREERPDVDSIY
;
A
#
# COMPACT_ATOMS: atom_id res chain seq x y z
N PRO A 1 12.19 1.79 -9.15
CA PRO A 1 11.01 0.87 -9.16
C PRO A 1 9.95 1.44 -8.23
N TYR A 2 8.66 1.40 -8.62
CA TYR A 2 7.57 2.10 -7.92
C TYR A 2 7.47 1.70 -6.44
N LEU A 3 7.61 0.40 -6.13
CA LEU A 3 7.61 -0.10 -4.74
C LEU A 3 8.80 0.43 -3.92
N LEU A 4 9.99 0.54 -4.53
CA LEU A 4 11.18 1.06 -3.85
C LEU A 4 11.08 2.55 -3.52
N GLN A 5 10.25 3.31 -4.24
CA GLN A 5 9.99 4.72 -3.92
C GLN A 5 9.15 4.88 -2.65
N HIS A 6 8.39 3.85 -2.26
CA HIS A 6 7.54 3.87 -1.05
C HIS A 6 8.17 3.13 0.14
N ALA A 7 9.36 2.55 -0.02
CA ALA A 7 10.03 1.77 1.03
C ALA A 7 10.46 2.61 2.24
N HIS A 8 10.54 3.93 2.09
CA HIS A 8 10.87 4.87 3.17
C HIS A 8 9.64 5.56 3.77
N ASN A 9 8.44 5.22 3.30
CA ASN A 9 7.23 5.81 3.84
C ASN A 9 6.96 5.24 5.25
N PRO A 10 6.44 6.05 6.19
CA PRO A 10 6.09 5.62 7.54
C PRO A 10 4.95 4.58 7.59
N VAL A 11 4.22 4.37 6.49
CA VAL A 11 3.20 3.32 6.37
C VAL A 11 3.87 1.93 6.27
N ASP A 12 3.38 0.96 7.04
CA ASP A 12 3.83 -0.44 7.06
C ASP A 12 3.30 -1.18 5.82
N TRP A 13 3.95 -0.93 4.67
CA TRP A 13 3.58 -1.51 3.39
C TRP A 13 4.01 -2.96 3.26
N TYR A 14 3.05 -3.83 2.95
CA TYR A 14 3.30 -5.19 2.48
C TYR A 14 3.22 -5.28 0.95
N PRO A 15 4.02 -6.15 0.31
CA PRO A 15 3.76 -6.54 -1.05
C PRO A 15 2.48 -7.38 -1.14
N TRP A 16 1.90 -7.50 -2.33
CA TRP A 16 0.79 -8.42 -2.55
C TRP A 16 1.21 -9.87 -2.32
N GLY A 17 0.61 -10.54 -1.34
CA GLY A 17 0.90 -11.94 -1.02
C GLY A 17 0.14 -12.44 0.20
N GLU A 18 0.21 -13.74 0.43
CA GLU A 18 -0.53 -14.42 1.52
C GLU A 18 -0.19 -13.85 2.89
N GLU A 19 1.07 -13.48 3.13
CA GLU A 19 1.55 -12.90 4.40
C GLU A 19 0.69 -11.71 4.87
N ALA A 20 0.37 -10.77 3.97
CA ALA A 20 -0.42 -9.60 4.30
C ALA A 20 -1.87 -9.98 4.67
N PHE A 21 -2.45 -10.93 3.95
CA PHE A 21 -3.81 -11.42 4.24
C PHE A 21 -3.86 -12.26 5.51
N GLU A 22 -2.82 -13.03 5.81
CA GLU A 22 -2.70 -13.78 7.06
C GLU A 22 -2.55 -12.84 8.26
N LYS A 23 -1.71 -11.80 8.15
CA LYS A 23 -1.60 -10.74 9.16
C LYS A 23 -2.95 -10.07 9.40
N ALA A 24 -3.66 -9.69 8.33
CA ALA A 24 -4.97 -9.06 8.43
C ALA A 24 -6.00 -9.94 9.14
N LYS A 25 -6.02 -11.25 8.85
CA LYS A 25 -6.87 -12.23 9.53
C LYS A 25 -6.48 -12.39 11.00
N HIS A 26 -5.20 -12.51 11.30
CA HIS A 26 -4.70 -12.70 12.66
C HIS A 26 -4.95 -11.47 13.54
N GLU A 27 -4.72 -10.28 13.01
CA GLU A 27 -4.96 -9.02 13.72
C GLU A 27 -6.41 -8.56 13.68
N ASN A 28 -7.27 -9.26 12.94
CA ASN A 28 -8.67 -8.88 12.68
C ASN A 28 -8.80 -7.43 12.19
N LYS A 29 -7.93 -7.05 11.24
CA LYS A 29 -7.89 -5.72 10.62
C LYS A 29 -8.32 -5.79 9.16
N PRO A 30 -9.03 -4.77 8.65
CA PRO A 30 -9.26 -4.63 7.21
C PRO A 30 -7.96 -4.46 6.43
N VAL A 31 -7.98 -4.86 5.15
CA VAL A 31 -6.87 -4.69 4.22
C VAL A 31 -7.09 -3.43 3.39
N LEU A 32 -6.10 -2.54 3.38
CA LEU A 32 -6.05 -1.41 2.46
C LEU A 32 -5.16 -1.77 1.27
N VAL A 33 -5.74 -1.90 0.08
CA VAL A 33 -4.97 -2.16 -1.16
C VAL A 33 -4.78 -0.85 -1.90
N SER A 34 -3.52 -0.44 -2.09
CA SER A 34 -3.14 0.74 -2.87
C SER A 34 -2.38 0.32 -4.13
N ILE A 35 -3.12 0.25 -5.24
CA ILE A 35 -2.60 -0.08 -6.58
C ILE A 35 -2.13 1.20 -7.26
N GLY A 36 -0.92 1.18 -7.82
CA GLY A 36 -0.39 2.30 -8.58
C GLY A 36 0.64 1.86 -9.61
N TYR A 37 1.16 2.82 -10.37
CA TYR A 37 2.20 2.60 -11.38
C TYR A 37 3.11 3.82 -11.44
N SER A 38 4.32 3.63 -11.96
CA SER A 38 5.44 4.58 -11.91
C SER A 38 5.18 5.97 -12.52
N THR A 39 4.24 6.08 -13.47
CA THR A 39 3.93 7.33 -14.18
C THR A 39 2.60 7.96 -13.76
N CYS A 40 1.97 7.45 -12.70
CA CYS A 40 0.71 7.94 -12.18
C CYS A 40 0.89 9.25 -11.40
N HIS A 41 0.46 10.37 -11.97
CA HIS A 41 0.56 11.69 -11.33
C HIS A 41 -0.09 11.72 -9.93
N TRP A 42 -1.31 11.21 -9.80
CA TRP A 42 -2.04 11.21 -8.53
C TRP A 42 -1.50 10.24 -7.49
N CYS A 43 -0.80 9.19 -7.93
CA CYS A 43 -0.14 8.26 -7.03
C CYS A 43 1.05 8.92 -6.32
N HIS A 44 1.77 9.82 -7.00
CA HIS A 44 2.81 10.64 -6.38
C HIS A 44 2.23 11.70 -5.45
N VAL A 45 1.14 12.36 -5.83
CA VAL A 45 0.47 13.35 -4.97
C VAL A 45 -0.03 12.70 -3.67
N MET A 46 -0.74 11.57 -3.77
CA MET A 46 -1.22 10.83 -2.59
C MET A 46 -0.08 10.32 -1.71
N ALA A 47 1.04 9.90 -2.31
CA ALA A 47 2.20 9.47 -1.55
C ALA A 47 2.80 10.60 -0.72
N HIS A 48 3.01 11.76 -1.34
CA HIS A 48 3.59 12.92 -0.70
C HIS A 48 2.67 13.58 0.34
N GLU A 49 1.36 13.68 0.06
CA GLU A 49 0.42 14.37 0.95
C GLU A 49 -0.17 13.47 2.04
N SER A 50 -0.07 12.15 1.92
CA SER A 50 -0.72 11.23 2.86
C SER A 50 0.19 10.11 3.34
N PHE A 51 0.89 9.40 2.44
CA PHE A 51 1.67 8.23 2.87
C PHE A 51 3.03 8.58 3.47
N GLU A 52 3.52 9.81 3.27
CA GLU A 52 4.72 10.36 3.91
C GLU A 52 4.42 11.08 5.23
N ASP A 53 3.15 11.38 5.50
CA ASP A 53 2.72 12.04 6.75
C ASP A 53 2.66 11.03 7.90
N GLU A 54 3.33 11.35 9.01
CA GLU A 54 3.45 10.44 10.17
C GLU A 54 2.11 10.22 10.90
N GLU A 55 1.22 11.21 10.96
CA GLU A 55 -0.08 11.08 11.62
C GLU A 55 -1.01 10.17 10.82
N VAL A 56 -1.06 10.39 9.50
CA VAL A 56 -1.81 9.53 8.58
C VAL A 56 -1.25 8.12 8.60
N ALA A 57 0.08 7.96 8.52
CA ALA A 57 0.70 6.65 8.52
C ALA A 57 0.45 5.89 9.82
N LYS A 58 0.52 6.57 10.97
CA LYS A 58 0.18 5.97 12.26
C LYS A 58 -1.26 5.47 12.28
N LEU A 59 -2.22 6.29 11.82
CA LEU A 59 -3.61 5.87 11.73
C LEU A 59 -3.77 4.65 10.82
N LEU A 60 -3.08 4.63 9.67
CA LEU A 60 -3.12 3.51 8.74
C LEU A 60 -2.56 2.23 9.37
N ASN A 61 -1.40 2.31 10.01
CA ASN A 61 -0.74 1.16 10.64
C ASN A 61 -1.55 0.60 11.84
N GLU A 62 -2.26 1.46 12.56
CA GLU A 62 -3.13 1.05 13.66
C GLU A 62 -4.42 0.37 13.16
N LYS A 63 -4.96 0.81 12.03
CA LYS A 63 -6.31 0.41 11.58
C LYS A 63 -6.34 -0.60 10.45
N PHE A 64 -5.28 -0.69 9.66
CA PHE A 64 -5.24 -1.49 8.44
C PHE A 64 -3.99 -2.35 8.35
N VAL A 65 -4.07 -3.42 7.56
CA VAL A 65 -2.91 -3.99 6.91
C VAL A 65 -2.82 -3.40 5.52
N SER A 66 -1.78 -2.61 5.27
CA SER A 66 -1.62 -1.83 4.04
C SER A 66 -0.79 -2.60 3.01
N ILE A 67 -1.34 -2.80 1.82
CA ILE A 67 -0.70 -3.51 0.71
C ILE A 67 -0.43 -2.53 -0.43
N LYS A 68 0.81 -2.47 -0.90
CA LYS A 68 1.19 -1.72 -2.10
C LYS A 68 1.32 -2.66 -3.28
N VAL A 69 0.64 -2.35 -4.38
CA VAL A 69 0.69 -3.15 -5.62
C VAL A 69 1.21 -2.28 -6.75
N ASP A 70 2.21 -2.78 -7.46
CA ASP A 70 2.63 -2.22 -8.74
C ASP A 70 1.82 -2.86 -9.86
N ARG A 71 0.99 -2.05 -10.53
CA ARG A 71 0.16 -2.47 -11.66
C ARG A 71 1.00 -2.98 -12.83
N GLU A 72 2.20 -2.45 -13.05
CA GLU A 72 3.08 -2.89 -14.14
C GLU A 72 3.59 -4.32 -13.90
N GLU A 73 3.77 -4.70 -12.63
CA GLU A 73 4.17 -6.05 -12.24
C GLU A 73 2.99 -7.00 -12.05
N ARG A 74 1.82 -6.47 -11.66
CA ARG A 74 0.61 -7.24 -11.30
C ARG A 74 -0.67 -6.70 -11.97
N PRO A 75 -0.76 -6.74 -13.31
CA PRO A 75 -1.97 -6.31 -14.01
C PRO A 75 -3.18 -7.22 -13.72
N ASP A 76 -2.93 -8.45 -13.29
CA ASP A 76 -3.96 -9.40 -12.85
C ASP A 76 -4.75 -8.88 -11.65
N VAL A 77 -4.08 -8.25 -10.68
CA VAL A 77 -4.71 -7.70 -9.48
C VAL A 77 -5.54 -6.45 -9.80
N ASP A 78 -4.98 -5.53 -10.61
CA ASP A 78 -5.64 -4.31 -11.09
C ASP A 78 -6.89 -4.59 -11.92
N SER A 79 -6.94 -5.73 -12.62
CA SER A 79 -8.13 -6.09 -13.40
C SER A 79 -9.34 -6.51 -12.57
N ILE A 80 -9.13 -6.82 -11.29
CA ILE A 80 -10.14 -7.39 -10.38
C ILE A 80 -10.63 -6.35 -9.36
N TYR A 81 -9.75 -5.44 -8.92
CA TYR A 81 -9.99 -4.46 -7.86
C TYR A 81 -9.78 -3.03 -8.35
#